data_AF-A0A4S8J352-F1
#
_entry.id   AF-A0A4S8J352-F1
#
_cell.length_a   1.000
_cell.length_b   1.000
_cell.length_c   1.000
_cell.angle_alpha   90.00
_cell.angle_beta   90.00
_cell.angle_gamma   90.00
#
_symmetry.space_group_name_H-M   'P 1'
#
loop_
_entity.id
_entity.type
_entity.pdbx_description
1 polymer ?
#
loop_
_entity_poly.entity_id
_entity_poly.type
_entity_poly.pdbx_seq_one_letter_code
_entity_poly.pdbx_strand_id
1 'polypeptide(L)'
;MEGWDPSTKSALTQIPLLSTRAGPRKGSAWTQRLKEEYRTLIAYTTMNKSHDNDWFRISAANPEGTHWSGTCWYVHNLRRYEFQVQFDIPVTYPATAPEIELPQLDGKTHKMYRGGKICLTVHFKPLWAKNCPRFGIAHALCLGLAPWLAAEVYLT
;
A
#
# COMPACT_ATOMS: atom_id res chain seq x y z
N MET A 1 -14.54 -12.46 -1.29
CA MET A 1 -13.65 -12.35 -0.12
C MET A 1 -13.08 -13.73 0.30
N GLU A 2 -13.23 -14.78 -0.51
CA GLU A 2 -12.46 -16.03 -0.37
C GLU A 2 -11.05 -15.81 -0.94
N GLY A 3 -10.03 -16.39 -0.29
CA GLY A 3 -8.62 -16.35 -0.75
C GLY A 3 -7.66 -15.46 0.04
N TRP A 4 -8.14 -14.60 0.93
CA TRP A 4 -7.28 -13.85 1.88
C TRP A 4 -7.21 -14.58 3.22
N ASP A 5 -6.02 -14.65 3.81
CA ASP A 5 -5.83 -15.23 5.13
C ASP A 5 -6.59 -14.43 6.21
N PRO A 6 -6.93 -15.04 7.36
CA PRO A 6 -7.71 -14.39 8.40
C PRO A 6 -7.08 -13.10 8.96
N SER A 7 -5.75 -13.02 8.99
CA SER A 7 -5.04 -11.85 9.53
C SER A 7 -5.17 -10.64 8.60
N THR A 8 -5.07 -10.84 7.29
CA THR A 8 -5.30 -9.79 6.29
C THR A 8 -6.74 -9.27 6.35
N LYS A 9 -7.73 -10.16 6.55
CA LYS A 9 -9.13 -9.75 6.72
C LYS A 9 -9.35 -8.94 7.99
N SER A 10 -8.75 -9.36 9.10
CA SER A 10 -8.88 -8.67 10.39
C SER A 10 -8.22 -7.29 10.37
N ALA A 11 -7.06 -7.15 9.73
CA ALA A 11 -6.41 -5.86 9.57
C ALA A 11 -7.26 -4.91 8.71
N LEU A 12 -7.80 -5.41 7.59
CA LEU A 12 -8.60 -4.61 6.67
C LEU A 12 -9.84 -3.99 7.33
N THR A 13 -10.53 -4.70 8.22
CA THR A 13 -11.75 -4.19 8.86
C THR A 13 -11.48 -3.05 9.85
N GLN A 14 -10.24 -2.89 10.29
CA GLN A 14 -9.84 -1.86 11.25
C GLN A 14 -9.23 -0.61 10.57
N ILE A 15 -8.86 -0.70 9.29
CA ILE A 15 -8.34 0.45 8.54
C ILE A 15 -9.50 1.43 8.25
N PRO A 16 -9.39 2.71 8.65
CA PRO A 16 -10.45 3.69 8.38
C PRO A 16 -10.69 3.90 6.88
N LEU A 17 -11.96 3.82 6.48
CA LEU A 17 -12.39 4.07 5.11
C LEU A 17 -12.37 5.56 4.77
N LEU A 18 -12.02 5.87 3.52
CA LEU A 18 -11.99 7.23 2.99
C LEU A 18 -13.35 7.60 2.37
N SER A 19 -13.61 8.89 2.22
CA SER A 19 -14.88 9.38 1.69
C SER A 19 -14.69 10.32 0.50
N THR A 20 -13.59 11.08 0.49
CA THR A 20 -13.34 12.09 -0.53
C THR A 20 -12.90 11.44 -1.85
N ARG A 21 -13.69 11.62 -2.91
CA ARG A 21 -13.33 11.18 -4.28
C ARG A 21 -12.59 12.28 -5.04
N ALA A 22 -11.33 12.49 -4.70
CA ALA A 22 -10.48 13.51 -5.33
C ALA A 22 -9.09 12.97 -5.63
N GLY A 23 -8.59 13.27 -6.83
CA GLY A 23 -7.22 12.99 -7.26
C GLY A 23 -6.35 14.24 -7.25
N PRO A 24 -5.06 14.13 -7.58
CA PRO A 24 -4.05 15.19 -7.38
C PRO A 24 -4.35 16.51 -8.13
N ARG A 25 -5.15 16.48 -9.20
CA ARG A 25 -5.54 17.68 -9.97
C ARG A 25 -6.76 18.43 -9.41
N LYS A 26 -7.35 17.99 -8.29
CA LYS A 26 -8.59 18.54 -7.73
C LYS A 26 -8.38 19.60 -6.64
N GLY A 27 -7.20 20.20 -6.56
CA GLY A 27 -6.92 21.36 -5.68
C GLY A 27 -7.28 21.10 -4.22
N SER A 28 -8.13 21.93 -3.62
CA SER A 28 -8.53 21.80 -2.20
C SER A 28 -9.20 20.46 -1.86
N ALA A 29 -9.92 19.84 -2.80
CA ALA A 29 -10.49 18.51 -2.59
C ALA A 29 -9.41 17.43 -2.49
N TRP A 30 -8.28 17.59 -3.20
CA TRP A 30 -7.11 16.73 -3.02
C TRP A 30 -6.49 16.91 -1.65
N THR A 31 -6.37 18.14 -1.16
CA THR A 31 -5.89 18.41 0.20
C THR A 31 -6.77 17.73 1.26
N GLN A 32 -8.10 17.73 1.07
CA GLN A 32 -9.01 17.02 1.95
C GLN A 32 -8.79 15.51 1.90
N ARG A 33 -8.64 14.94 0.69
CA ARG A 33 -8.31 13.53 0.51
C ARG A 33 -6.98 13.16 1.17
N LEU A 34 -5.94 13.96 1.02
CA LEU A 34 -4.63 13.74 1.67
C LEU A 34 -4.74 13.71 3.20
N LYS A 35 -5.57 14.59 3.80
CA LYS A 35 -5.82 14.54 5.25
C LYS A 35 -6.45 13.20 5.67
N GLU A 36 -7.37 12.66 4.86
CA GLU A 36 -7.91 11.31 5.08
C GLU A 36 -6.82 10.24 4.94
N GLU A 37 -5.97 10.30 3.90
CA GLU A 37 -4.87 9.35 3.70
C GLU A 37 -3.90 9.31 4.89
N TYR A 38 -3.47 10.48 5.38
CA TYR A 38 -2.60 10.55 6.56
C TYR A 38 -3.26 9.97 7.80
N ARG A 39 -4.53 10.30 8.07
CA ARG A 39 -5.27 9.74 9.22
C ARG A 39 -5.37 8.22 9.12
N THR A 40 -5.69 7.69 7.95
CA THR A 40 -5.79 6.25 7.72
C THR A 40 -4.43 5.56 7.87
N LEU A 41 -3.33 6.14 7.35
CA LEU A 41 -1.98 5.60 7.51
C LEU A 41 -1.52 5.60 8.97
N ILE A 42 -1.78 6.68 9.71
CA ILE A 42 -1.47 6.77 11.15
C ILE A 42 -2.27 5.71 11.91
N ALA A 43 -3.57 5.57 11.65
CA ALA A 43 -4.40 4.55 12.30
C ALA A 43 -3.87 3.13 12.02
N TYR A 44 -3.54 2.82 10.75
CA TYR A 44 -3.01 1.52 10.37
C TYR A 44 -1.66 1.23 11.03
N THR A 45 -0.75 2.20 11.07
CA THR A 45 0.56 2.06 11.72
C THR A 45 0.42 1.88 13.23
N THR A 46 -0.47 2.64 13.88
CA THR A 46 -0.74 2.52 15.32
C THR A 46 -1.29 1.14 15.66
N MET A 47 -2.23 0.63 14.88
CA MET A 47 -2.78 -0.72 15.03
C MET A 47 -1.71 -1.79 14.85
N ASN A 48 -0.88 -1.68 13.82
CA ASN A 48 0.22 -2.61 13.58
C ASN A 48 1.18 -2.65 14.77
N LYS A 49 1.54 -1.48 15.33
CA LYS A 49 2.40 -1.38 16.52
C LYS A 49 1.75 -1.98 17.77
N SER A 50 0.46 -1.77 17.99
CA SER A 50 -0.23 -2.38 19.14
C SER A 50 -0.33 -3.89 19.07
N HIS A 51 -0.19 -4.47 17.87
CA HIS A 51 -0.18 -5.91 17.64
C HIS A 51 1.22 -6.48 17.39
N ASP A 52 2.29 -5.72 17.66
CA ASP A 52 3.68 -6.10 17.41
C ASP A 52 3.95 -6.58 15.96
N ASN A 53 3.27 -5.95 15.00
CA ASN A 53 3.34 -6.28 13.58
C ASN A 53 3.63 -5.02 12.74
N ASP A 54 4.50 -4.14 13.24
CA ASP A 54 4.96 -2.97 12.48
C ASP A 54 5.84 -3.45 11.32
N TRP A 55 5.52 -3.05 10.09
CA TRP A 55 6.14 -3.60 8.88
C TRP A 55 6.47 -2.57 7.79
N PHE A 56 6.14 -1.29 7.99
CA PHE A 56 6.48 -0.24 7.04
C PHE A 56 6.56 1.15 7.67
N ARG A 57 7.25 2.05 6.97
CA ARG A 57 7.28 3.48 7.23
C ARG A 57 7.39 4.23 5.92
N ILE A 58 6.37 5.02 5.58
CA ILE A 58 6.34 5.84 4.37
C ILE A 58 5.92 7.27 4.68
N SER A 59 6.31 8.20 3.81
CA SER A 59 5.87 9.59 3.83
C SER A 59 5.75 10.12 2.41
N ALA A 60 4.99 11.19 2.24
CA ALA A 60 5.07 11.97 1.01
C ALA A 60 6.49 12.53 0.86
N ALA A 61 7.09 12.29 -0.29
CA ALA A 61 8.41 12.78 -0.66
C ALA A 61 8.35 14.21 -1.24
N ASN A 62 7.15 14.72 -1.50
CA ASN A 62 6.90 16.08 -1.96
C ASN A 62 5.70 16.73 -1.24
N PRO A 63 5.66 18.07 -1.14
CA PRO A 63 4.57 18.79 -0.45
C PRO A 63 3.18 18.52 -1.03
N GLU A 64 3.10 18.22 -2.33
CA GLU A 64 1.83 17.95 -3.02
C GLU A 64 1.25 16.58 -2.69
N GLY A 65 2.00 15.70 -2.00
CA GLY A 65 1.56 14.36 -1.63
C GLY A 65 1.37 13.42 -2.81
N THR A 66 2.05 13.67 -3.93
CA THR A 66 1.90 12.90 -5.17
C THR A 66 3.02 11.88 -5.39
N HIS A 67 4.15 12.02 -4.72
CA HIS A 67 5.24 11.06 -4.67
C HIS A 67 5.39 10.56 -3.24
N TRP A 68 5.47 9.25 -3.04
CA TRP A 68 5.61 8.63 -1.72
C TRP A 68 6.81 7.70 -1.72
N SER A 69 7.54 7.70 -0.61
CA SER A 69 8.72 6.86 -0.44
C SER A 69 8.90 6.46 1.02
N GLY A 70 9.69 5.43 1.26
CA GLY A 70 10.09 4.99 2.58
C GLY A 70 10.65 3.58 2.58
N THR A 71 10.44 2.86 3.67
CA THR A 71 10.85 1.46 3.78
C THR A 71 9.71 0.55 4.20
N CYS A 72 9.76 -0.70 3.76
CA CYS A 72 8.97 -1.80 4.31
C CYS A 72 9.91 -2.94 4.68
N TRP A 73 9.50 -3.76 5.63
CA TRP A 73 10.27 -4.91 6.05
C TRP A 73 9.39 -6.13 6.28
N TYR A 74 10.02 -7.30 6.19
CA TYR A 74 9.41 -8.59 6.41
C TYR A 74 10.29 -9.43 7.31
N VAL A 75 9.70 -10.10 8.30
CA VAL A 75 10.43 -10.95 9.23
C VAL A 75 10.20 -12.41 8.85
N HIS A 76 11.28 -13.13 8.55
CA HIS A 76 11.26 -14.55 8.23
C HIS A 76 12.45 -15.25 8.89
N ASN A 77 12.20 -16.38 9.57
CA ASN A 77 13.22 -17.14 10.32
C ASN A 77 14.08 -16.26 11.25
N LEU A 78 13.42 -15.40 12.04
CA LEU A 78 14.05 -14.44 12.97
C LEU A 78 15.00 -13.43 12.30
N ARG A 79 14.93 -13.28 10.97
CA ARG A 79 15.68 -12.28 10.21
C ARG A 79 14.73 -11.25 9.63
N ARG A 80 15.10 -9.98 9.78
CA ARG A 80 14.39 -8.85 9.18
C ARG A 80 15.02 -8.52 7.82
N TYR A 81 14.22 -8.57 6.78
CA TYR A 81 14.56 -8.12 5.43
C TYR A 81 13.90 -6.77 5.20
N GLU A 82 14.68 -5.76 4.84
CA GLU A 82 14.20 -4.40 4.67
C GLU A 82 14.42 -3.91 3.23
N PHE A 83 13.40 -3.27 2.68
CA PHE A 83 13.36 -2.83 1.29
C PHE A 83 12.92 -1.37 1.19
N GLN A 84 13.53 -0.64 0.26
CA GLN A 84 13.04 0.67 -0.16
C GLN A 84 11.72 0.50 -0.94
N VAL A 85 10.72 1.29 -0.57
CA VAL A 85 9.42 1.34 -1.24
C VAL A 85 9.17 2.73 -1.77
N GLN A 86 8.63 2.83 -2.98
CA GLN A 86 8.19 4.09 -3.56
C GLN A 86 6.98 3.90 -4.47
N PHE A 87 6.24 4.96 -4.72
CA PHE A 87 5.17 5.01 -5.72
C PHE A 87 4.71 6.44 -5.98
N ASP A 88 4.16 6.65 -7.17
CA ASP A 88 3.44 7.87 -7.52
C ASP A 88 1.93 7.69 -7.39
N ILE A 89 1.25 8.77 -7.02
CA ILE A 89 -0.21 8.86 -7.06
C ILE A 89 -0.64 9.10 -8.50
N PRO A 90 -1.41 8.18 -9.12
CA PRO A 90 -1.85 8.36 -10.50
C PRO A 90 -2.82 9.54 -10.61
N VAL A 91 -2.85 10.18 -11.78
CA VAL A 91 -3.75 11.31 -12.04
C VAL A 91 -5.24 10.95 -11.85
N THR A 92 -5.58 9.69 -12.08
CA THR A 92 -6.92 9.11 -11.94
C THR A 92 -7.22 8.57 -10.54
N TYR A 93 -6.32 8.75 -9.57
CA TYR A 93 -6.58 8.40 -8.18
C TYR A 93 -7.84 9.10 -7.64
N PRO A 94 -8.67 8.45 -6.80
CA PRO A 94 -8.56 7.08 -6.28
C PRO A 94 -9.17 5.99 -7.18
N ALA A 95 -9.63 6.32 -8.40
CA ALA A 95 -10.20 5.31 -9.29
C ALA A 95 -9.17 4.26 -9.73
N THR A 96 -7.91 4.68 -9.88
CA THR A 96 -6.76 3.80 -10.14
C THR A 96 -5.89 3.72 -8.88
N ALA A 97 -5.53 2.51 -8.46
CA ALA A 97 -4.59 2.30 -7.37
C ALA A 97 -3.16 2.74 -7.76
N PRO A 98 -2.32 3.19 -6.81
CA PRO A 98 -0.91 3.42 -7.09
C PRO A 98 -0.20 2.10 -7.42
N GLU A 99 0.81 2.18 -8.28
CA GLU A 99 1.69 1.05 -8.59
C GLU A 99 2.87 1.08 -7.61
N ILE A 100 2.92 0.10 -6.69
CA ILE A 100 3.95 0.03 -5.65
C ILE A 100 5.24 -0.54 -6.24
N GLU A 101 6.36 0.12 -5.94
CA GLU A 101 7.68 -0.24 -6.44
C GLU A 101 8.61 -0.65 -5.30
N LEU A 102 9.34 -1.75 -5.50
CA LEU A 102 10.46 -2.21 -4.68
C LEU A 102 11.72 -2.30 -5.56
N PRO A 103 12.42 -1.18 -5.83
CA PRO A 103 13.50 -1.13 -6.83
C PRO A 103 14.64 -2.13 -6.56
N GLN A 104 14.91 -2.43 -5.30
CA GLN A 104 15.98 -3.34 -4.87
C GLN A 104 15.72 -4.82 -5.24
N LEU A 105 14.47 -5.14 -5.63
CA LEU A 105 14.03 -6.47 -6.04
C LEU A 105 13.85 -6.58 -7.57
N ASP A 106 14.11 -5.51 -8.34
CA ASP A 106 13.98 -5.55 -9.80
C ASP A 106 14.89 -6.63 -10.39
N GLY A 107 14.32 -7.49 -11.23
CA GLY A 107 14.99 -8.66 -11.82
C GLY A 107 15.24 -9.85 -10.88
N LYS A 108 14.84 -9.79 -9.60
CA LYS A 108 15.05 -10.90 -8.64
C LYS A 108 13.85 -11.84 -8.47
N THR A 109 12.68 -11.48 -8.98
CA THR A 109 11.47 -12.32 -8.98
C THR A 109 10.69 -12.17 -10.29
N HIS A 110 10.00 -13.24 -10.70
CA HIS A 110 9.07 -13.22 -11.84
C HIS A 110 7.76 -12.48 -11.54
N LYS A 111 7.44 -12.20 -10.27
CA LYS A 111 6.23 -11.45 -9.87
C LYS A 111 6.48 -9.95 -9.76
N MET A 112 7.23 -9.42 -10.72
CA MET A 112 7.58 -8.02 -10.81
C MET A 112 7.62 -7.57 -12.27
N TYR A 113 7.15 -6.36 -12.53
CA TYR A 113 7.31 -5.69 -13.82
C TYR A 113 8.58 -4.82 -13.79
N ARG A 114 9.05 -4.45 -14.99
CA ARG A 114 10.24 -3.59 -15.17
C ARG A 114 10.18 -2.35 -14.26
N GLY A 115 11.31 -2.03 -13.61
CA GLY A 115 11.43 -0.87 -12.73
C GLY A 115 10.97 -1.15 -11.29
N GLY A 116 10.91 -2.42 -10.87
CA GLY A 116 10.60 -2.78 -9.49
C GLY A 116 9.11 -2.81 -9.13
N LYS A 117 8.21 -2.63 -10.10
CA LYS A 117 6.75 -2.60 -9.86
C LYS A 117 6.23 -3.98 -9.50
N ILE A 118 5.62 -4.13 -8.33
CA ILE A 118 5.14 -5.45 -7.87
C ILE A 118 3.97 -5.94 -8.73
N CYS A 119 3.98 -7.22 -9.10
CA CYS A 119 2.88 -7.84 -9.82
C CYS A 119 1.80 -8.30 -8.83
N LEU A 120 0.75 -7.51 -8.69
CA LEU A 120 -0.39 -7.83 -7.84
C LEU A 120 -1.25 -8.96 -8.42
N THR A 121 -2.01 -9.62 -7.56
CA THR A 121 -2.93 -10.68 -7.99
C THR A 121 -4.04 -10.14 -8.90
N VAL A 122 -4.59 -11.01 -9.75
CA VAL A 122 -5.70 -10.67 -10.66
C VAL A 122 -6.94 -10.15 -9.93
N HIS A 123 -7.10 -10.51 -8.65
CA HIS A 123 -8.23 -10.11 -7.82
C HIS A 123 -8.12 -8.68 -7.27
N PHE A 124 -6.93 -8.08 -7.25
CA PHE A 124 -6.70 -6.77 -6.65
C PHE A 124 -7.44 -5.65 -7.41
N LYS A 125 -7.30 -5.59 -8.74
CA LYS A 125 -7.93 -4.50 -9.54
C LYS A 125 -9.46 -4.50 -9.43
N PRO A 126 -10.18 -5.63 -9.56
CA PRO A 126 -11.63 -5.67 -9.35
C PRO A 126 -12.04 -5.28 -7.92
N LEU A 127 -11.27 -5.70 -6.90
CA LEU A 127 -11.54 -5.36 -5.52
C LEU A 127 -11.38 -3.85 -5.26
N TRP A 128 -10.31 -3.24 -5.78
CA TRP A 128 -10.09 -1.81 -5.71
C TRP A 128 -11.23 -1.03 -6.37
N ALA A 129 -11.59 -1.39 -7.61
CA ALA A 129 -12.63 -0.72 -8.38
C ALA A 129 -13.98 -0.70 -7.65
N LYS A 130 -14.39 -1.84 -7.06
CA LYS A 130 -15.63 -1.95 -6.28
C LYS A 130 -15.66 -1.10 -5.01
N ASN A 131 -14.49 -0.72 -4.49
CA ASN A 131 -14.36 0.02 -3.24
C ASN A 131 -13.96 1.48 -3.44
N CYS A 132 -13.72 1.97 -4.65
CA CYS A 132 -13.48 3.39 -4.90
C CYS A 132 -14.71 4.22 -4.49
N PRO A 133 -14.56 5.33 -3.72
CA PRO A 133 -13.32 6.00 -3.30
C PRO A 133 -12.81 5.60 -1.91
N ARG A 134 -13.43 4.59 -1.27
CA ARG A 134 -13.24 4.21 0.13
C ARG A 134 -11.86 3.66 0.45
N PHE A 135 -11.19 3.07 -0.53
CA PHE A 135 -9.82 2.60 -0.39
C PHE A 135 -8.81 3.71 -0.68
N GLY A 136 -7.67 3.62 0.02
CA GLY A 136 -6.57 4.58 -0.03
C GLY A 136 -5.21 3.90 0.05
N ILE A 137 -4.16 4.64 0.37
CA ILE A 137 -2.77 4.16 0.39
C ILE A 137 -2.61 3.00 1.37
N ALA A 138 -3.11 3.14 2.61
CA ALA A 138 -3.05 2.07 3.61
C ALA A 138 -3.69 0.76 3.11
N HIS A 139 -4.77 0.86 2.33
CA HIS A 139 -5.44 -0.30 1.75
C HIS A 139 -4.60 -0.93 0.62
N ALA A 140 -3.92 -0.12 -0.20
CA ALA A 140 -3.00 -0.61 -1.21
C ALA A 140 -1.80 -1.35 -0.57
N LEU A 141 -1.29 -0.85 0.55
CA LEU A 141 -0.24 -1.51 1.33
C LEU A 141 -0.75 -2.84 1.92
N CYS A 142 -1.89 -2.81 2.61
CA CYS A 142 -2.45 -3.99 3.30
C CYS A 142 -2.91 -5.09 2.34
N LEU A 143 -3.54 -4.75 1.22
CA LEU A 143 -4.11 -5.73 0.27
C LEU A 143 -3.22 -6.02 -0.94
N GLY A 144 -2.21 -5.19 -1.18
CA GLY A 144 -1.29 -5.33 -2.29
C GLY A 144 0.09 -5.77 -1.83
N LEU A 145 0.79 -4.88 -1.12
CA LEU A 145 2.19 -5.07 -0.77
C LEU A 145 2.41 -6.14 0.31
N ALA A 146 1.69 -6.12 1.43
CA ALA A 146 1.91 -7.08 2.51
C ALA A 146 1.74 -8.55 2.06
N PRO A 147 0.68 -8.92 1.31
CA PRO A 147 0.54 -10.27 0.78
C PRO A 147 1.59 -10.62 -0.28
N TRP A 148 2.05 -9.63 -1.07
CA TRP A 148 3.13 -9.83 -2.03
C TRP A 148 4.46 -10.11 -1.32
N LEU A 149 4.79 -9.36 -0.26
CA LEU A 149 5.97 -9.62 0.57
C LEU A 149 5.92 -11.02 1.18
N ALA A 150 4.75 -11.39 1.71
CA ALA A 150 4.53 -12.72 2.28
C ALA A 150 4.66 -13.85 1.26
N ALA A 151 4.43 -13.59 -0.03
CA ALA A 151 4.50 -14.58 -1.12
C ALA A 151 5.87 -14.64 -1.80
N GLU A 152 6.65 -13.55 -1.80
CA GLU A 152 7.84 -13.43 -2.65
C GLU A 152 9.15 -13.30 -1.89
N VAL A 153 9.16 -12.76 -0.66
CA VAL A 153 10.43 -12.46 0.06
C VAL A 153 11.19 -13.73 0.48
N TYR A 154 10.51 -14.85 0.70
CA TYR A 154 11.20 -16.12 1.02
C TYR A 154 11.82 -16.79 -0.23
N LEU A 155 11.49 -16.32 -1.43
CA LEU A 155 12.02 -16.82 -2.70
C LEU A 155 13.25 -16.03 -3.18
N THR A 156 13.47 -14.84 -2.64
CA THR A 156 14.55 -13.91 -3.00
C THR A 156 15.73 -14.01 -2.04
#